data_AF-A0A2E4VAV0-F1
#
_entry.id   AF-A0A2E4VAV0-F1
#
_cell.length_a   1.000
_cell.length_b   1.000
_cell.length_c   1.000
_cell.angle_alpha   90.00
_cell.angle_beta   90.00
_cell.angle_gamma   90.00
#
_symmetry.space_group_name_H-M   'P 1'
#
loop_
_entity.id
_entity.type
_entity.pdbx_description
1 polymer ?
#
loop_
_entity_poly.entity_id
_entity_poly.type
_entity_poly.pdbx_seq_one_letter_code
_entity_poly.pdbx_strand_id
1 'polypeptide(L)'
;MHFIAGVADSARGLVSIWVDGKKEGEIKFNTKSGYGTSEGVVAIGRHYDRYTKGIIDDVALFSVALTEKDLKGIMSKGLQTALSVSNNQKLSITWGTIKQH
;
A
#
# COMPACT_ATOMS: atom_id res chain seq x y z
N MET A 1 -16.79 -0.32 -9.97
CA MET A 1 -15.43 -0.85 -9.75
C MET A 1 -14.97 -0.25 -8.43
N HIS A 2 -14.49 -1.07 -7.50
CA HIS A 2 -14.16 -0.61 -6.15
C HIS A 2 -12.65 -0.56 -5.94
N PHE A 3 -12.19 0.43 -5.18
CA PHE A 3 -10.83 0.47 -4.68
C PHE A 3 -10.80 -0.15 -3.28
N ILE A 4 -10.02 -1.20 -3.10
CA ILE A 4 -9.88 -1.89 -1.82
C ILE A 4 -8.43 -1.81 -1.37
N ALA A 5 -8.20 -1.43 -0.12
CA ALA A 5 -6.86 -1.45 0.49
C ALA A 5 -6.90 -1.99 1.91
N GLY A 6 -5.90 -2.81 2.24
CA GLY A 6 -5.54 -3.15 3.61
C GLY A 6 -4.26 -2.41 3.99
N VAL A 7 -4.28 -1.70 5.12
CA VAL A 7 -3.08 -1.01 5.64
C VAL A 7 -2.76 -1.54 7.02
N ALA A 8 -1.53 -2.01 7.17
CA ALA A 8 -0.99 -2.49 8.42
C ALA A 8 0.11 -1.52 8.88
N ASP A 9 -0.04 -0.91 10.05
CA ASP A 9 0.89 0.06 10.65
C ASP A 9 1.41 -0.47 11.98
N SER A 10 2.61 -1.04 11.99
CA SER A 10 3.24 -1.68 13.15
C SER A 10 3.82 -0.68 14.13
N ALA A 11 4.16 0.53 13.67
CA ALA A 11 4.58 1.62 14.54
C ALA A 11 3.42 2.03 15.47
N ARG A 12 2.18 1.98 14.95
CA ARG A 12 0.96 2.29 15.73
C ARG A 12 0.23 1.05 16.27
N GLY A 13 0.59 -0.14 15.80
CA GLY A 13 -0.10 -1.39 16.14
C GLY A 13 -1.53 -1.45 15.61
N LEU A 14 -1.77 -0.94 14.41
CA LEU A 14 -3.09 -0.86 13.79
C LEU A 14 -3.16 -1.61 12.45
N VAL A 15 -4.29 -2.26 12.19
CA VAL A 15 -4.67 -2.77 10.87
C VAL A 15 -6.00 -2.13 10.49
N SER A 16 -6.11 -1.69 9.24
CA SER A 16 -7.32 -1.04 8.72
C SER A 16 -7.68 -1.54 7.33
N ILE A 17 -8.99 -1.50 7.04
CA ILE A 17 -9.54 -1.77 5.71
C ILE A 17 -10.19 -0.50 5.16
N TRP A 18 -9.97 -0.27 3.87
CA TRP A 18 -10.43 0.90 3.15
C TRP A 18 -11.23 0.47 1.93
N VAL A 19 -12.38 1.11 1.73
CA VAL A 19 -13.27 0.91 0.58
C VAL A 19 -13.49 2.27 -0.07
N ASP A 20 -13.19 2.37 -1.35
CA ASP A 20 -13.34 3.60 -2.15
C ASP A 20 -12.70 4.83 -1.49
N GLY A 21 -11.52 4.62 -0.90
CA GLY A 21 -10.71 5.67 -0.27
C GLY A 21 -11.21 6.11 1.11
N LYS A 22 -12.23 5.45 1.66
CA LYS A 22 -12.75 5.67 3.02
C LYS A 22 -12.37 4.52 3.95
N LYS A 23 -11.94 4.84 5.17
CA LYS A 23 -11.66 3.85 6.21
C LYS A 23 -12.97 3.27 6.72
N GLU A 24 -13.16 1.96 6.55
CA GLU A 24 -14.37 1.25 7.00
C GLU A 24 -14.16 0.50 8.32
N GLY A 25 -12.91 0.19 8.67
CA GLY A 25 -12.60 -0.46 9.93
C GLY A 25 -11.13 -0.31 10.33
N GLU A 26 -10.88 -0.33 11.63
CA GLU A 26 -9.54 -0.30 12.22
C GLU A 26 -9.53 -1.11 13.51
N ILE A 27 -8.52 -1.95 13.67
CA ILE A 27 -8.31 -2.76 14.87
C ILE A 27 -6.87 -2.63 15.35
N LYS A 28 -6.67 -2.85 16.65
CA LYS A 28 -5.34 -2.99 17.24
C LYS A 28 -4.84 -4.42 17.09
N PHE A 29 -3.55 -4.59 16.87
CA PHE A 29 -2.90 -5.90 16.88
C PHE A 29 -1.64 -5.89 17.75
N ASN A 30 -1.21 -7.09 18.15
CA ASN A 30 0.00 -7.24 18.95
C ASN A 30 1.25 -7.04 18.09
N THR A 31 1.96 -5.93 18.33
CA THR A 31 3.18 -5.58 17.58
C THR A 31 4.39 -6.39 17.98
N LYS A 32 4.40 -7.08 19.14
CA LYS A 32 5.56 -7.84 19.63
C LYS A 32 5.98 -8.97 18.69
N SER A 33 5.05 -9.51 17.92
CA SER A 33 5.26 -10.57 16.93
C SER A 33 5.27 -10.06 15.48
N GLY A 34 5.21 -8.74 15.27
CA GLY A 34 4.94 -8.15 13.95
C GLY A 34 3.58 -8.58 13.39
N TYR A 35 3.46 -8.59 12.05
CA TYR A 35 2.25 -9.04 11.35
C TYR A 35 2.15 -10.58 11.19
N GLY A 36 3.04 -11.32 11.86
CA GLY A 36 3.29 -12.74 11.61
C GLY A 36 4.15 -12.99 10.37
N THR A 37 4.84 -14.12 10.33
CA THR A 37 5.55 -14.61 9.14
C THR A 37 4.85 -15.84 8.59
N SER A 38 4.93 -16.04 7.28
CA SER A 38 4.38 -17.21 6.59
C SER A 38 5.37 -17.65 5.52
N GLU A 39 5.59 -18.95 5.40
CA GLU A 39 6.34 -19.56 4.29
C GLU A 39 5.43 -19.86 3.08
N GLY A 40 4.13 -19.57 3.21
CA GLY A 40 3.16 -19.74 2.13
C GLY A 40 3.32 -18.73 1.01
N VAL A 41 2.88 -19.11 -0.19
CA VAL A 41 2.85 -18.21 -1.35
C VAL A 41 1.79 -17.10 -1.17
N VAL A 42 2.09 -15.91 -1.68
CA VAL A 42 1.08 -14.85 -1.81
C VAL A 42 0.07 -15.27 -2.87
N ALA A 43 -1.21 -15.33 -2.49
CA ALA A 43 -2.31 -15.66 -3.38
C ALA A 43 -3.23 -14.45 -3.57
N ILE A 44 -3.64 -14.19 -4.81
CA ILE A 44 -4.60 -13.13 -5.17
C ILE A 44 -5.92 -13.80 -5.56
N GLY A 45 -7.04 -13.28 -5.06
CA GLY A 45 -8.39 -13.77 -5.42
C GLY A 45 -8.76 -15.12 -4.80
N ARG A 46 -8.07 -15.56 -3.74
CA ARG A 46 -8.29 -16.87 -3.10
C ARG A 46 -8.03 -16.84 -1.60
N HIS A 47 -8.81 -17.61 -0.84
CA HIS A 47 -8.49 -18.01 0.53
C HIS A 47 -8.96 -19.45 0.79
N TYR A 48 -8.02 -20.39 0.97
CA TYR A 48 -8.24 -21.84 0.97
C TYR A 48 -8.98 -22.33 -0.28
N ASP A 49 -10.18 -22.87 -0.13
CA ASP A 49 -11.05 -23.38 -1.19
C ASP A 49 -12.04 -22.32 -1.72
N ARG A 50 -11.96 -21.09 -1.20
CA ARG A 50 -12.82 -19.97 -1.59
C ARG A 50 -12.13 -19.12 -2.64
N TYR A 51 -12.82 -18.89 -3.76
CA TYR A 51 -12.33 -18.12 -4.90
C TYR A 51 -13.19 -16.88 -5.11
N THR A 52 -12.54 -15.75 -5.39
CA THR A 52 -13.21 -14.51 -5.76
C THR A 52 -13.79 -14.65 -7.17
N LYS A 53 -15.08 -14.36 -7.33
CA LYS A 53 -15.70 -14.15 -8.64
C LYS A 53 -15.65 -12.67 -9.00
N GLY A 54 -14.95 -12.33 -10.08
CA GLY A 54 -14.86 -10.97 -10.59
C GLY A 54 -13.52 -10.68 -11.26
N ILE A 55 -13.32 -9.42 -11.64
CA ILE A 55 -12.05 -8.90 -12.17
C ILE A 55 -11.32 -8.22 -11.01
N ILE A 56 -10.04 -8.58 -10.84
CA ILE A 56 -9.10 -7.90 -9.96
C ILE A 56 -8.09 -7.24 -10.88
N ASP A 57 -7.88 -5.94 -10.71
CA ASP A 57 -6.98 -5.14 -11.55
C ASP A 57 -6.07 -4.28 -10.67
N ASP A 58 -4.92 -3.88 -11.21
CA ASP A 58 -3.91 -2.99 -10.59
C ASP A 58 -3.53 -3.36 -9.14
N VAL A 59 -3.01 -4.58 -8.95
CA VAL A 59 -2.57 -5.06 -7.63
C VAL A 59 -1.15 -4.57 -7.31
N ALA A 60 -0.98 -4.00 -6.11
CA ALA A 60 0.32 -3.64 -5.55
C ALA A 60 0.45 -4.04 -4.08
N LEU A 61 1.70 -4.26 -3.65
CA LEU A 61 2.08 -4.50 -2.26
C LEU A 61 3.20 -3.53 -1.87
N PHE A 62 3.05 -2.89 -0.71
CA PHE A 62 3.97 -1.86 -0.23
C PHE A 62 4.63 -2.29 1.09
N SER A 63 5.90 -1.95 1.26
CA SER A 63 6.65 -2.21 2.50
C SER A 63 6.45 -1.13 3.57
N VAL A 64 5.53 -0.18 3.35
CA VAL A 64 5.24 0.95 4.23
C VAL A 64 3.74 1.07 4.45
N ALA A 65 3.36 1.62 5.61
CA ALA A 65 1.96 1.96 5.88
C ALA A 65 1.57 3.19 5.05
N LEU A 66 0.64 3.01 4.11
CA LEU A 66 0.13 4.11 3.28
C LEU A 66 -0.83 5.00 4.07
N THR A 67 -0.74 6.31 3.85
CA THR A 67 -1.67 7.27 4.44
C THR A 67 -2.97 7.35 3.63
N GLU A 68 -4.01 7.94 4.22
CA GLU A 68 -5.27 8.23 3.49
C GLU A 68 -5.03 9.03 2.21
N LYS A 69 -4.10 9.98 2.25
CA LYS A 69 -3.73 10.80 1.10
C LYS A 69 -3.12 9.95 -0.01
N ASP A 70 -2.24 9.00 0.34
CA ASP A 70 -1.62 8.10 -0.62
C ASP A 70 -2.66 7.20 -1.27
N LEU A 71 -3.56 6.61 -0.47
CA LEU A 71 -4.65 5.76 -0.95
C LEU A 71 -5.58 6.51 -1.90
N LYS A 72 -6.00 7.73 -1.55
CA LYS A 72 -6.81 8.59 -2.43
C LYS A 72 -6.06 8.97 -3.71
N GLY A 73 -4.75 9.19 -3.62
CA GLY A 73 -3.88 9.41 -4.77
C GLY A 73 -3.89 8.21 -5.72
N ILE A 74 -3.61 7.01 -5.21
CA ILE A 74 -3.60 5.77 -5.97
C ILE A 74 -4.97 5.49 -6.59
N MET A 75 -6.04 5.63 -5.82
CA MET A 75 -7.41 5.41 -6.32
C MET A 75 -7.76 6.33 -7.49
N SER A 76 -7.35 7.60 -7.44
CA SER A 76 -7.72 8.60 -8.45
C SER A 76 -6.79 8.64 -9.67
N LYS A 77 -5.53 8.21 -9.51
CA LYS A 77 -4.47 8.39 -10.52
C LYS A 77 -3.78 7.07 -10.91
N GLY A 78 -4.20 5.95 -10.33
CA GLY A 78 -3.58 4.64 -10.51
C GLY A 78 -2.25 4.49 -9.75
N LEU A 79 -1.65 3.31 -9.87
CA LEU A 79 -0.40 2.97 -9.16
C LEU A 79 0.82 3.83 -9.56
N GLN A 80 0.76 4.52 -10.71
CA GLN A 80 1.85 5.37 -11.18
C GLN A 80 2.23 6.48 -10.19
N THR A 81 1.28 6.95 -9.37
CA THR A 81 1.59 7.95 -8.34
C THR A 81 2.38 7.40 -7.17
N ALA A 82 2.28 6.10 -6.88
CA ALA A 82 3.04 5.45 -5.82
C ALA A 82 4.47 5.09 -6.27
N LEU A 83 4.68 4.94 -7.58
CA LEU A 83 5.99 4.62 -8.17
C LEU A 83 6.81 5.86 -8.52
N SER A 84 6.21 7.06 -8.46
CA SER A 84 6.90 8.31 -8.68
C SER A 84 7.85 8.61 -7.52
N VAL A 85 9.08 8.08 -7.58
CA VAL A 85 10.19 8.60 -6.77
C VAL A 85 10.30 10.09 -7.08
N SER A 86 10.05 10.95 -6.10
CA SER A 86 10.13 12.40 -6.29
C SER A 86 11.48 12.75 -6.93
N ASN A 87 11.49 13.63 -7.93
CA ASN A 87 12.73 14.02 -8.63
C ASN A 87 13.79 14.54 -7.65
N ASN A 88 13.39 15.10 -6.51
CA ASN A 88 14.26 15.58 -5.43
C ASN A 88 15.01 14.47 -4.67
N GLN A 89 14.58 13.22 -4.81
CA GLN A 89 15.24 12.04 -4.21
C GLN A 89 16.11 11.28 -5.22
N LYS A 90 16.13 11.70 -6.49
CA LYS A 90 17.08 11.16 -7.47
C LYS A 90 18.40 11.89 -7.30
N LEU A 91 19.40 11.21 -6.73
CA LEU A 91 20.75 11.76 -6.54
C LEU A 91 21.28 12.46 -7.80
N SER A 92 21.03 11.88 -8.98
CA SER A 92 21.45 12.49 -10.27
C SER A 92 20.87 13.88 -10.51
N ILE A 93 19.63 14.16 -10.06
CA ILE A 93 18.99 15.47 -10.23
C ILE A 93 19.50 16.43 -9.15
N THR A 94 19.60 15.98 -7.89
CA THR A 94 20.18 16.79 -6.79
C THR A 94 21.61 17.25 -7.10
N TRP A 95 22.45 16.34 -7.61
CA TRP A 95 23.82 16.67 -8.05
C TRP A 95 23.85 17.62 -9.25
N GLY A 96 22.89 17.51 -10.16
CA GLY A 96 22.73 18.45 -11.28
C GLY A 96 22.43 19.86 -10.81
N THR A 97 21.51 20.02 -9.84
CA THR A 97 21.16 21.32 -9.26
C THR A 97 22.30 21.93 -8.45
N ILE A 98 23.02 21.14 -7.63
CA ILE A 98 24.16 21.63 -6.84
C ILE A 98 25.27 22.17 -7.74
N LYS A 99 25.53 21.54 -8.89
CA LYS A 99 26.57 21.99 -9.83
C LYS A 99 26.19 23.22 -10.67
N GLN A 100 24.93 23.65 -10.63
CA GLN A 100 24.46 24.84 -11.35
C GLN A 100 24.54 26.13 -10.53
N HIS A 101 24.93 26.04 -9.25
CA HIS A 101 25.25 27.16 -8.37
C HIS A 101 26.74 27.17 -8.03
#